data_AF-X8CGV2-F1
#
_entry.id   AF-X8CGV2-F1
#
_cell.length_a   1.000
_cell.length_b   1.000
_cell.length_c   1.000
_cell.angle_alpha   90.00
_cell.angle_beta   90.00
_cell.angle_gamma   90.00
#
_symmetry.space_group_name_H-M   'P 1'
#
loop_
_entity.id
_entity.type
_entity.pdbx_description
1 polymer ?
#
loop_
_entity_poly.entity_id
_entity_poly.type
_entity_poly.pdbx_seq_one_letter_code
_entity_poly.pdbx_strand_id
1 'polypeptide(L)'
;MSVIAVAVFVIAYALIAYERFDKTLVALAGAAIVVTLPVIRSEDVFYSHDTGIDWDVIFLLLGMMIIVGVLRQTGVFEYVAIWSAKRAKGSPLRIMILLVVVTAFGSALLDNVTTVLLIAPVTLLVCDRLAINAAPFLMAEAFASNIGGTATLVGDPPNIIIASRAGLSFNDFLIHLAPAVIVVMLVVVAMLPVLFPGAFAVDAGRVADVMSLEEGEAIRDRGLLVKCGVVLALVLAGFIAHSALHMEPSVVALLGAGILIVISGLERSDYLSSVEWDTLLFFGGLFIMVGALVKTGSSTSSHARPPTPQAATPC
;
A
#
# COMPACT_ATOMS: atom_id res chain seq x y z
N MET A 1 -4.20 -34.65 -0.18
CA MET A 1 -3.46 -33.40 -0.40
C MET A 1 -4.36 -32.17 -0.37
N SER A 2 -5.50 -32.14 -1.08
CA SER A 2 -6.42 -30.98 -1.07
C SER A 2 -6.98 -30.63 0.32
N VAL A 3 -7.35 -31.63 1.14
CA VAL A 3 -7.82 -31.39 2.53
C VAL A 3 -6.73 -30.74 3.39
N ILE A 4 -5.47 -31.12 3.19
CA ILE A 4 -4.33 -30.55 3.94
C ILE A 4 -4.12 -29.09 3.51
N ALA A 5 -4.14 -28.80 2.21
CA ALA A 5 -4.03 -27.43 1.69
C ALA A 5 -5.13 -26.52 2.24
N VAL A 6 -6.38 -26.98 2.19
CA VAL A 6 -7.55 -26.24 2.72
C VAL A 6 -7.43 -26.05 4.24
N ALA A 7 -7.07 -27.09 4.99
CA ALA A 7 -6.95 -27.00 6.44
C ALA A 7 -5.85 -26.02 6.86
N VAL A 8 -4.66 -26.11 6.24
CA VAL A 8 -3.55 -25.18 6.52
C VAL A 8 -3.96 -23.75 6.20
N PHE A 9 -4.58 -23.51 5.05
CA PHE A 9 -5.03 -22.18 4.64
C PHE A 9 -6.08 -21.60 5.61
N VAL A 10 -7.11 -22.38 5.97
CA VAL A 10 -8.18 -21.93 6.87
C VAL A 10 -7.64 -21.66 8.28
N ILE A 11 -6.76 -22.53 8.80
CA ILE A 11 -6.13 -22.33 10.11
C ILE A 11 -5.24 -21.08 10.07
N ALA A 12 -4.40 -20.93 9.06
CA ALA A 12 -3.53 -19.75 8.91
C ALA A 12 -4.37 -18.46 8.85
N TYR A 13 -5.43 -18.46 8.03
CA TYR A 13 -6.34 -17.30 7.93
C TYR A 13 -7.02 -16.99 9.26
N ALA A 14 -7.52 -18.00 9.99
CA ALA A 14 -8.12 -17.82 11.30
C ALA A 14 -7.13 -17.26 12.34
N LEU A 15 -5.87 -17.72 12.32
CA LEU A 15 -4.82 -17.23 13.20
C LEU A 15 -4.43 -15.78 12.89
N ILE A 16 -4.34 -15.42 11.60
CA ILE A 16 -4.10 -14.04 11.15
C ILE A 16 -5.27 -13.14 11.59
N ALA A 17 -6.51 -13.58 11.37
CA ALA A 17 -7.71 -12.83 11.75
C ALA A 17 -7.90 -12.71 13.27
N TYR A 18 -7.30 -13.61 14.06
CA TYR A 18 -7.31 -13.53 15.53
C TYR A 18 -6.34 -12.47 16.09
N GLU A 19 -5.46 -11.90 15.25
CA GLU A 19 -4.53 -10.79 15.54
C GLU A 19 -3.57 -10.98 16.74
N ARG A 20 -3.59 -12.13 17.41
CA ARG A 20 -2.66 -12.45 18.51
C ARG A 20 -1.33 -13.04 18.06
N PHE A 21 -1.26 -13.49 16.82
CA PHE A 21 -0.08 -14.11 16.24
C PHE A 21 0.49 -13.18 15.17
N ASP A 22 1.81 -13.18 15.06
CA ASP A 22 2.50 -12.47 13.98
C ASP A 22 2.07 -13.04 12.63
N LYS A 23 1.46 -12.19 11.79
CA LYS A 23 0.93 -12.59 10.48
C LYS A 23 1.99 -13.20 9.56
N THR A 24 3.22 -12.70 9.64
CA THR A 24 4.36 -13.15 8.82
C THR A 24 4.80 -14.53 9.27
N LEU A 25 4.92 -14.77 10.58
CA LEU A 25 5.21 -16.10 11.13
C LEU A 25 4.14 -17.12 10.74
N VAL A 26 2.86 -16.76 10.83
CA VAL A 26 1.75 -17.65 10.45
C VAL A 26 1.80 -17.98 8.96
N ALA A 27 2.01 -16.98 8.10
CA ALA A 27 2.09 -17.18 6.66
C ALA A 27 3.29 -18.06 6.25
N LEU A 28 4.46 -17.82 6.83
CA LEU A 28 5.67 -18.60 6.57
C LEU A 28 5.57 -20.02 7.11
N ALA A 29 4.98 -20.22 8.30
CA ALA A 29 4.75 -21.54 8.85
C ALA A 29 3.77 -22.35 7.98
N GLY A 30 2.68 -21.74 7.53
CA GLY A 30 1.74 -22.36 6.59
C GLY A 30 2.42 -22.73 5.27
N ALA A 31 3.21 -21.82 4.70
CA ALA A 31 4.02 -22.08 3.50
C ALA A 31 5.01 -23.25 3.69
N ALA A 32 5.72 -23.28 4.82
CA ALA A 32 6.64 -24.37 5.15
C ALA A 32 5.92 -25.72 5.24
N ILE A 33 4.73 -25.77 5.84
CA ILE A 33 3.93 -27.00 5.94
C ILE A 33 3.51 -27.51 4.54
N VAL A 34 3.00 -26.64 3.66
CA VAL A 34 2.53 -27.09 2.33
C VAL A 34 3.67 -27.52 1.40
N VAL A 35 4.86 -26.94 1.56
CA VAL A 35 6.06 -27.33 0.80
C VAL A 35 6.67 -28.62 1.34
N THR A 36 6.73 -28.79 2.67
CA THR A 36 7.31 -30.00 3.31
C THR A 36 6.40 -31.22 3.22
N LEU A 37 5.08 -31.04 3.10
CA LEU A 37 4.09 -32.11 2.89
C LEU A 37 3.82 -32.39 1.38
N PRO A 38 4.85 -32.24 0.54
CA PRO A 38 4.83 -31.94 -0.90
C PRO A 38 3.46 -31.69 -1.55
N VAL A 39 2.70 -30.73 -1.01
CA VAL A 39 1.40 -30.33 -1.59
C VAL A 39 1.64 -29.51 -2.86
N ILE A 40 2.68 -28.68 -2.83
CA ILE A 40 3.20 -27.91 -3.95
C ILE A 40 4.72 -28.14 -4.06
N ARG A 41 5.26 -28.19 -5.28
CA ARG A 41 6.69 -28.42 -5.52
C ARG A 41 7.40 -27.07 -5.66
N SER A 42 8.70 -27.05 -5.41
CA SER A 42 9.52 -25.83 -5.53
C SER A 42 9.46 -25.21 -6.93
N GLU A 43 9.33 -26.04 -7.98
CA GLU A 43 9.16 -25.56 -9.35
C GLU A 43 7.88 -24.74 -9.52
N ASP A 44 6.76 -25.19 -8.92
CA ASP A 44 5.51 -24.45 -8.95
C ASP A 44 5.62 -23.16 -8.13
N VAL A 45 6.25 -23.24 -6.96
CA VAL A 45 6.39 -22.10 -6.04
C VAL A 45 7.17 -20.95 -6.69
N PHE A 46 8.27 -21.22 -7.37
CA PHE A 46 9.18 -20.17 -7.84
C PHE A 46 9.03 -19.80 -9.31
N TYR A 47 8.50 -20.70 -10.15
CA TYR A 47 8.50 -20.53 -11.61
C TYR A 47 7.11 -20.59 -12.25
N SER A 48 6.06 -20.96 -11.50
CA SER A 48 4.69 -20.92 -12.03
C SER A 48 4.09 -19.52 -11.87
N HIS A 49 3.65 -18.92 -12.96
CA HIS A 49 2.89 -17.67 -12.90
C HIS A 49 1.49 -17.84 -12.25
N ASP A 50 0.88 -19.02 -12.37
CA ASP A 50 -0.49 -19.25 -11.86
C ASP A 50 -0.52 -19.64 -10.38
N THR A 51 0.46 -20.45 -9.96
CA THR A 51 0.48 -21.11 -8.64
C THR A 51 1.69 -20.74 -7.79
N GLY A 52 2.63 -19.96 -8.32
CA GLY A 52 3.82 -19.54 -7.63
C GLY A 52 3.68 -18.21 -6.90
N ILE A 53 4.81 -17.76 -6.38
CA ILE A 53 5.00 -16.42 -5.85
C ILE A 53 4.88 -15.43 -7.01
N ASP A 54 4.06 -14.42 -6.82
CA ASP A 54 3.93 -13.32 -7.75
C ASP A 54 5.09 -12.33 -7.55
N TRP A 55 6.12 -12.49 -8.38
CA TRP A 55 7.31 -11.66 -8.31
C TRP A 55 7.04 -10.20 -8.66
N ASP A 56 6.03 -9.92 -9.50
CA ASP A 56 5.66 -8.56 -9.84
C ASP A 56 5.13 -7.82 -8.62
N VAL A 57 4.28 -8.47 -7.83
CA VAL A 57 3.79 -7.89 -6.57
C VAL A 57 4.96 -7.63 -5.62
N ILE A 58 5.84 -8.62 -5.41
CA ILE A 58 6.97 -8.50 -4.47
C ILE A 58 7.93 -7.37 -4.87
N PHE A 59 8.30 -7.30 -6.15
CA PHE A 59 9.25 -6.30 -6.64
C PHE A 59 8.63 -4.92 -6.80
N LEU A 60 7.33 -4.83 -7.12
CA LEU A 60 6.60 -3.56 -7.10
C LEU A 60 6.59 -2.98 -5.68
N LEU A 61 6.22 -3.79 -4.68
CA LEU A 61 6.23 -3.37 -3.28
C LEU A 61 7.62 -2.94 -2.83
N LEU A 62 8.64 -3.76 -3.12
CA LEU A 62 10.03 -3.43 -2.78
C LEU A 62 10.48 -2.10 -3.41
N GLY A 63 10.23 -1.90 -4.70
CA GLY A 63 10.59 -0.67 -5.41
C GLY A 63 9.92 0.55 -4.81
N MET A 64 8.62 0.45 -4.52
CA MET A 64 7.87 1.54 -3.90
C MET A 64 8.35 1.83 -2.47
N MET A 65 8.54 0.81 -1.63
CA MET A 65 9.04 0.99 -0.26
C MET A 65 10.40 1.70 -0.22
N ILE A 66 11.30 1.40 -1.17
CA ILE A 66 12.59 2.11 -1.29
C ILE A 66 12.37 3.57 -1.71
N ILE A 67 11.53 3.82 -2.72
CA ILE A 67 11.21 5.19 -3.16
C ILE A 67 10.65 6.02 -2.00
N VAL A 68 9.70 5.45 -1.25
CA VAL A 68 9.08 6.13 -0.11
C VAL A 68 10.09 6.34 1.03
N GLY A 69 10.95 5.34 1.30
CA GLY A 69 12.02 5.46 2.28
C GLY A 69 12.97 6.62 2.00
N VAL A 70 13.35 6.82 0.74
CA VAL A 70 14.17 7.97 0.33
C VAL A 70 13.37 9.28 0.39
N LEU A 71 12.11 9.27 -0.07
CA LEU A 71 11.24 10.46 -0.02
C LEU A 71 11.03 10.95 1.42
N ARG A 72 10.90 10.04 2.39
CA ARG A 72 10.79 10.37 3.81
C ARG A 72 11.95 11.22 4.32
N GLN A 73 13.18 10.97 3.86
CA GLN A 73 14.37 11.70 4.32
C GLN A 73 14.34 13.18 3.93
N THR A 74 13.53 13.56 2.93
CA THR A 74 13.41 14.95 2.45
C THR A 74 12.67 15.88 3.42
N GLY A 75 11.83 15.32 4.32
CA GLY A 75 10.93 16.10 5.18
C GLY A 75 9.66 16.61 4.47
N VAL A 76 9.31 16.05 3.31
CA VAL A 76 8.14 16.50 2.54
C VAL A 76 6.82 16.35 3.29
N PHE A 77 6.68 15.29 4.09
CA PHE A 77 5.44 15.01 4.81
C PHE A 77 5.24 16.01 5.95
N GLU A 78 6.31 16.30 6.69
CA GLU A 78 6.37 17.35 7.70
C GLU A 78 6.04 18.72 7.09
N TYR A 79 6.62 19.03 5.93
CA TYR A 79 6.30 20.27 5.19
C TYR A 79 4.82 20.37 4.83
N VAL A 80 4.25 19.35 4.20
CA VAL A 80 2.86 19.39 3.72
C VAL A 80 1.87 19.46 4.90
N ALA A 81 2.16 18.79 6.00
CA ALA A 81 1.30 18.83 7.18
C ALA A 81 1.38 20.18 7.92
N ILE A 82 2.56 20.79 8.08
CA ILE A 82 2.69 22.17 8.63
C ILE A 82 2.00 23.18 7.69
N TRP A 83 2.20 23.04 6.38
CA TRP A 83 1.53 23.85 5.37
C TRP A 83 0.00 23.75 5.50
N SER A 84 -0.53 22.55 5.70
CA SER A 84 -1.95 22.29 5.91
C SER A 84 -2.47 23.01 7.17
N ALA A 85 -1.72 22.92 8.27
CA ALA A 85 -2.07 23.58 9.53
C ALA A 85 -2.14 25.11 9.39
N LYS A 86 -1.14 25.73 8.73
CA LYS A 86 -1.12 27.18 8.48
C LYS A 86 -2.23 27.62 7.54
N ARG A 87 -2.49 26.86 6.47
CA ARG A 87 -3.51 27.18 5.47
C ARG A 87 -4.92 27.16 6.07
N ALA A 88 -5.15 26.32 7.08
CA ALA A 88 -6.39 26.24 7.83
C ALA A 88 -6.67 27.45 8.75
N LYS A 89 -5.68 28.33 8.98
CA LYS A 89 -5.77 29.51 9.84
C LYS A 89 -6.30 29.18 11.25
N GLY A 90 -5.88 28.05 11.80
CA GLY A 90 -6.23 27.59 13.15
C GLY A 90 -7.64 27.03 13.35
N SER A 91 -8.44 26.87 12.30
CA SER A 91 -9.72 26.15 12.43
C SER A 91 -9.47 24.64 12.47
N PRO A 92 -9.77 23.93 13.57
CA PRO A 92 -9.43 22.50 13.71
C PRO A 92 -10.11 21.64 12.65
N LEU A 93 -11.36 21.96 12.30
CA LEU A 93 -12.09 21.28 11.23
C LEU A 93 -11.38 21.42 9.89
N ARG A 94 -10.89 22.62 9.55
CA ARG A 94 -10.15 22.85 8.30
C ARG A 94 -8.81 22.14 8.30
N ILE A 95 -8.12 22.10 9.45
CA ILE A 95 -6.87 21.33 9.60
C ILE A 95 -7.16 19.86 9.33
N MET A 96 -8.18 19.29 9.97
CA MET A 96 -8.55 17.90 9.81
C MET A 96 -8.89 17.57 8.36
N ILE A 97 -9.68 18.41 7.69
CA ILE A 97 -10.02 18.24 6.27
C ILE A 97 -8.77 18.27 5.39
N LEU A 98 -7.86 19.23 5.61
CA LEU A 98 -6.63 19.32 4.81
C LEU A 98 -5.71 18.12 5.03
N LEU A 99 -5.52 17.69 6.29
CA LEU A 99 -4.73 16.50 6.61
C LEU A 99 -5.35 15.23 6.02
N VAL A 100 -6.67 15.08 6.09
CA VAL A 100 -7.41 13.97 5.45
C VAL A 100 -7.21 13.97 3.93
N VAL A 101 -7.31 15.12 3.27
CA VAL A 101 -7.11 15.22 1.81
C VAL A 101 -5.66 14.92 1.43
N VAL A 102 -4.69 15.44 2.17
CA VAL A 102 -3.26 15.15 1.98
C VAL A 102 -3.00 13.66 2.18
N THR A 103 -3.57 13.06 3.22
CA THR A 103 -3.41 11.63 3.54
C THR A 103 -3.99 10.75 2.45
N ALA A 104 -5.20 11.04 1.97
CA ALA A 104 -5.81 10.29 0.89
C ALA A 104 -5.01 10.40 -0.42
N PHE A 105 -4.52 11.61 -0.75
CA PHE A 105 -3.70 11.81 -1.93
C PHE A 105 -2.33 11.13 -1.81
N GLY A 106 -1.65 11.27 -0.67
CA GLY A 106 -0.38 10.61 -0.39
C GLY A 106 -0.52 9.09 -0.47
N SER A 107 -1.58 8.53 0.14
CA SER A 107 -1.87 7.10 0.13
C SER A 107 -2.31 6.57 -1.24
N ALA A 108 -2.76 7.42 -2.16
CA ALA A 108 -3.02 7.01 -3.55
C ALA A 108 -1.71 6.85 -4.35
N LEU A 109 -0.63 7.51 -3.93
CA LEU A 109 0.68 7.47 -4.61
C LEU A 109 1.68 6.54 -3.91
N LEU A 110 1.47 6.28 -2.62
CA LEU A 110 2.33 5.56 -1.69
C LEU A 110 1.49 4.49 -0.99
N ASP A 111 2.11 3.54 -0.30
CA ASP A 111 1.34 2.62 0.52
C ASP A 111 0.68 3.31 1.74
N ASN A 112 -0.43 2.74 2.17
CA ASN A 112 -1.27 3.21 3.26
C ASN A 112 -0.54 3.30 4.62
N VAL A 113 0.13 2.22 5.02
CA VAL A 113 0.83 2.13 6.31
C VAL A 113 1.89 3.22 6.40
N THR A 114 2.72 3.35 5.36
CA THR A 114 3.76 4.37 5.33
C THR A 114 3.19 5.77 5.35
N THR A 115 2.11 6.04 4.60
CA THR A 115 1.48 7.37 4.61
C THR A 115 1.01 7.76 6.01
N VAL A 116 0.33 6.85 6.72
CA VAL A 116 -0.15 7.12 8.09
C VAL A 116 1.01 7.28 9.06
N LEU A 117 2.05 6.43 8.99
CA LEU A 117 3.23 6.52 9.86
C LEU A 117 4.00 7.84 9.69
N LEU A 118 3.91 8.46 8.51
CA LEU A 118 4.55 9.74 8.22
C LEU A 118 3.72 10.94 8.64
N ILE A 119 2.40 10.88 8.44
CA ILE A 119 1.51 12.00 8.77
C ILE A 119 1.19 12.02 10.27
N ALA A 120 1.01 10.86 10.91
CA ALA A 120 0.60 10.77 12.30
C ALA A 120 1.51 11.54 13.30
N PRO A 121 2.86 11.47 13.24
CA PRO A 121 3.72 12.27 14.11
C PRO A 121 3.51 13.77 13.95
N VAL A 122 3.22 14.23 12.73
CA VAL A 122 2.97 15.65 12.46
C VAL A 122 1.60 16.06 12.94
N THR A 123 0.60 15.21 12.75
CA THR A 123 -0.75 15.41 13.27
C THR A 123 -0.75 15.49 14.79
N LEU A 124 0.02 14.62 15.47
CA LEU A 124 0.26 14.71 16.91
C LEU A 124 0.87 16.05 17.29
N LEU A 125 1.93 16.49 16.59
CA LEU A 125 2.57 17.78 16.85
C LEU A 125 1.59 18.96 16.67
N VAL A 126 0.80 18.98 15.60
CA VAL A 126 -0.17 20.05 15.33
C VAL A 126 -1.28 20.05 16.40
N CYS A 127 -1.77 18.88 16.78
CA CYS A 127 -2.80 18.74 17.82
C CYS A 127 -2.27 19.17 19.19
N ASP A 128 -1.03 18.82 19.54
CA ASP A 128 -0.38 19.24 20.78
C ASP A 128 -0.23 20.76 20.85
N ARG A 129 0.17 21.41 19.75
CA ARG A 129 0.28 22.88 19.68
C ARG A 129 -1.07 23.59 19.83
N LEU A 130 -2.14 23.00 19.30
CA LEU A 130 -3.51 23.51 19.47
C LEU A 130 -4.11 23.07 20.81
N ALA A 131 -3.44 22.15 21.52
CA ALA A 131 -3.92 21.47 22.71
C ALA A 131 -5.33 20.89 22.55
N ILE A 132 -5.50 20.12 21.47
CA ILE A 132 -6.69 19.33 21.14
C ILE A 132 -6.37 17.84 21.13
N ASN A 133 -7.39 17.01 21.29
CA ASN A 133 -7.22 15.57 21.21
C ASN A 133 -6.89 15.16 19.77
N ALA A 134 -5.76 14.47 19.57
CA ALA A 134 -5.32 13.99 18.27
C ALA A 134 -6.07 12.74 17.79
N ALA A 135 -6.70 11.96 18.67
CA ALA A 135 -7.33 10.70 18.30
C ALA A 135 -8.38 10.84 17.16
N PRO A 136 -9.28 11.84 17.15
CA PRO A 136 -10.17 12.10 16.02
C PRO A 136 -9.45 12.33 14.68
N PHE A 137 -8.33 13.05 14.70
CA PHE A 137 -7.57 13.37 13.50
C PHE A 137 -6.89 12.11 12.96
N LEU A 138 -6.24 11.34 13.84
CA LEU A 138 -5.59 10.08 13.47
C LEU A 138 -6.59 9.05 12.93
N MET A 139 -7.80 8.96 13.52
CA MET A 139 -8.88 8.11 13.00
C MET A 139 -9.35 8.58 11.63
N ALA A 140 -9.53 9.89 11.44
CA ALA A 140 -9.92 10.45 10.15
C ALA A 140 -8.86 10.20 9.06
N GLU A 141 -7.58 10.33 9.40
CA GLU A 141 -6.45 10.02 8.53
C GLU A 141 -6.37 8.54 8.19
N ALA A 142 -6.61 7.65 9.16
CA ALA A 142 -6.68 6.22 8.91
C ALA A 142 -7.80 5.87 7.90
N PHE A 143 -8.99 6.47 8.04
CA PHE A 143 -10.05 6.31 7.03
C PHE A 143 -9.63 6.86 5.67
N ALA A 144 -9.07 8.07 5.66
CA ALA A 144 -8.62 8.74 4.44
C ALA A 144 -7.53 7.96 3.69
N SER A 145 -6.58 7.37 4.40
CA SER A 145 -5.52 6.56 3.82
C SER A 145 -6.08 5.30 3.17
N ASN A 146 -6.97 4.57 3.84
CA ASN A 146 -7.59 3.38 3.25
C ASN A 146 -8.42 3.72 2.00
N ILE A 147 -9.22 4.80 2.06
CA ILE A 147 -10.05 5.22 0.92
C ILE A 147 -9.16 5.72 -0.23
N GLY A 148 -8.17 6.56 0.07
CA GLY A 148 -7.23 7.11 -0.90
C GLY A 148 -6.40 6.03 -1.59
N GLY A 149 -5.82 5.10 -0.83
CA GLY A 149 -5.03 4.00 -1.38
C GLY A 149 -5.82 3.03 -2.26
N THR A 150 -7.14 2.96 -2.07
CA THR A 150 -8.03 2.20 -2.96
C THR A 150 -8.09 2.79 -4.37
N ALA A 151 -7.73 4.07 -4.57
CA ALA A 151 -7.84 4.72 -5.88
C ALA A 151 -6.86 4.17 -6.93
N THR A 152 -5.74 3.59 -6.50
CA THR A 152 -4.67 3.15 -7.40
C THR A 152 -4.23 1.72 -7.10
N LEU A 153 -3.59 1.11 -8.09
CA LEU A 153 -3.02 -0.23 -7.96
C LEU A 153 -1.96 -0.31 -6.85
N VAL A 154 -1.23 0.78 -6.59
CA VAL A 154 -0.06 0.81 -5.70
C VAL A 154 -0.41 1.11 -4.25
N GLY A 155 -1.55 1.77 -4.00
CA GLY A 155 -1.86 2.32 -2.68
C GLY A 155 -2.04 1.29 -1.55
N ASP A 156 -2.31 0.02 -1.89
CA ASP A 156 -2.45 -1.06 -0.90
C ASP A 156 -2.09 -2.42 -1.54
N PRO A 157 -1.37 -3.34 -0.85
CA PRO A 157 -1.02 -4.63 -1.42
C PRO A 157 -2.19 -5.51 -1.93
N PRO A 158 -3.39 -5.54 -1.30
CA PRO A 158 -4.55 -6.24 -1.86
C PRO A 158 -4.91 -5.78 -3.28
N ASN A 159 -4.75 -4.49 -3.60
CA ASN A 159 -5.01 -3.97 -4.95
C ASN A 159 -4.04 -4.59 -5.96
N ILE A 160 -2.76 -4.68 -5.60
CA ILE A 160 -1.74 -5.29 -6.46
C ILE A 160 -2.04 -6.77 -6.69
N ILE A 161 -2.46 -7.50 -5.65
CA ILE A 161 -2.83 -8.93 -5.76
C ILE A 161 -4.02 -9.10 -6.69
N ILE A 162 -5.08 -8.31 -6.50
CA ILE A 162 -6.27 -8.34 -7.37
C ILE A 162 -5.87 -8.02 -8.80
N ALA A 163 -5.05 -6.98 -8.99
CA ALA A 163 -4.61 -6.54 -10.30
C ALA A 163 -3.84 -7.65 -11.03
N SER A 164 -2.86 -8.26 -10.39
CA SER A 164 -2.07 -9.32 -11.02
C SER A 164 -2.92 -10.54 -11.36
N ARG A 165 -3.80 -10.98 -10.44
CA ARG A 165 -4.66 -12.16 -10.66
C ARG A 165 -5.75 -11.93 -11.70
N ALA A 166 -6.28 -10.71 -11.80
CA ALA A 166 -7.32 -10.36 -12.76
C ALA A 166 -6.76 -9.78 -14.06
N GLY A 167 -5.44 -9.59 -14.17
CA GLY A 167 -4.79 -8.95 -15.32
C GLY A 167 -5.19 -7.48 -15.50
N LEU A 168 -5.47 -6.76 -14.41
CA LEU A 168 -5.86 -5.35 -14.44
C LEU A 168 -4.64 -4.44 -14.44
N SER A 169 -4.73 -3.37 -15.22
CA SER A 169 -3.73 -2.33 -15.31
C SER A 169 -3.83 -1.29 -14.18
N PHE A 170 -2.78 -0.48 -14.02
CA PHE A 170 -2.84 0.71 -13.17
C PHE A 170 -3.97 1.66 -13.60
N ASN A 171 -4.19 1.79 -14.91
CA ASN A 171 -5.23 2.65 -15.48
C ASN A 171 -6.64 2.12 -15.20
N ASP A 172 -6.83 0.80 -15.12
CA ASP A 172 -8.13 0.22 -14.78
C ASP A 172 -8.56 0.64 -13.38
N PHE A 173 -7.65 0.59 -12.41
CA PHE A 173 -7.90 1.09 -11.05
C PHE A 173 -8.21 2.58 -11.07
N LEU A 174 -7.37 3.38 -11.73
CA LEU A 174 -7.53 4.82 -11.75
C LEU A 174 -8.86 5.27 -12.39
N ILE A 175 -9.28 4.63 -13.49
CA ILE A 175 -10.50 5.00 -14.21
C ILE A 175 -11.75 4.55 -13.45
N HIS A 176 -11.74 3.37 -12.83
CA HIS A 176 -12.95 2.79 -12.22
C HIS A 176 -13.09 3.13 -10.74
N LEU A 177 -11.98 3.17 -9.98
CA LEU A 177 -12.02 3.40 -8.52
C LEU A 177 -11.83 4.87 -8.15
N ALA A 178 -11.00 5.64 -8.85
CA ALA A 178 -10.76 7.03 -8.46
C ALA A 178 -12.03 7.91 -8.42
N PRO A 179 -12.98 7.80 -9.37
CA PRO A 179 -14.24 8.54 -9.27
C PRO A 179 -15.07 8.16 -8.04
N ALA A 180 -15.13 6.86 -7.72
CA ALA A 180 -15.82 6.37 -6.52
C ALA A 180 -15.12 6.85 -5.24
N VAL A 181 -13.79 6.81 -5.21
CA VAL A 181 -12.97 7.32 -4.10
C VAL A 181 -13.23 8.81 -3.87
N ILE A 182 -13.32 9.63 -4.93
CA ILE A 182 -13.65 11.06 -4.79
C ILE A 182 -15.01 11.23 -4.11
N VAL A 183 -16.03 10.48 -4.54
CA VAL A 183 -17.37 10.54 -3.92
C VAL A 183 -17.33 10.11 -2.46
N VAL A 184 -16.65 9.00 -2.15
CA VAL A 184 -16.51 8.50 -0.77
C VAL A 184 -15.75 9.50 0.10
N MET A 185 -14.69 10.11 -0.42
CA MET A 185 -13.94 11.16 0.27
C MET A 185 -14.81 12.38 0.58
N LEU A 186 -15.65 12.83 -0.35
CA LEU A 186 -16.60 13.92 -0.12
C LEU A 186 -17.60 13.56 0.99
N VAL A 187 -18.13 12.33 0.98
CA VAL A 187 -19.04 11.84 2.01
C VAL A 187 -18.34 11.79 3.36
N VAL A 188 -17.13 11.22 3.45
CA VAL A 188 -16.37 11.15 4.70
C VAL A 188 -16.09 12.55 5.23
N VAL A 189 -15.60 13.47 4.39
CA VAL A 189 -15.36 14.88 4.77
C VAL A 189 -16.63 15.54 5.31
N ALA A 190 -17.79 15.30 4.69
CA ALA A 190 -19.07 15.81 5.17
C ALA A 190 -19.52 15.18 6.50
N MET A 191 -19.15 13.92 6.75
CA MET A 191 -19.46 13.19 7.98
C MET A 191 -18.53 13.53 9.15
N LEU A 192 -17.32 14.06 8.89
CA LEU A 192 -16.33 14.38 9.93
C LEU A 192 -16.89 15.17 11.12
N PRO A 193 -17.71 16.23 10.96
CA PRO A 193 -18.28 16.96 12.08
C PRO A 193 -19.25 16.14 12.93
N VAL A 194 -19.92 15.17 12.31
CA VAL A 194 -20.92 14.29 12.95
C VAL A 194 -20.23 13.12 13.64
N LEU A 195 -19.17 12.57 13.05
CA LEU A 195 -18.39 11.45 13.59
C LEU A 195 -17.58 11.87 14.82
N PHE A 196 -17.07 13.10 14.84
CA PHE A 196 -16.19 13.60 15.90
C PHE A 196 -16.75 14.86 16.56
N PRO A 197 -17.93 14.78 17.20
CA PRO A 197 -18.52 15.92 17.88
C PRO A 197 -17.57 16.40 18.99
N GLY A 198 -17.30 17.70 19.04
CA GLY A 198 -16.45 18.31 20.06
C GLY A 198 -14.94 18.29 19.76
N ALA A 199 -14.48 17.63 18.70
CA ALA A 199 -13.07 17.67 18.27
C ALA A 199 -12.62 19.04 17.73
N PHE A 200 -13.55 20.00 17.57
CA PHE A 200 -13.31 21.27 16.89
C PHE A 200 -13.30 22.51 17.78
N ALA A 201 -13.39 22.33 19.10
CA ALA A 201 -13.28 23.43 20.05
C ALA A 201 -11.81 23.79 20.27
N VAL A 202 -11.42 25.01 19.90
CA VAL A 202 -10.06 25.54 20.13
C VAL A 202 -10.14 26.95 20.69
N ASP A 203 -9.28 27.22 21.66
CA ASP A 203 -9.04 28.57 22.20
C ASP A 203 -8.34 29.45 21.16
N ALA A 204 -8.92 30.63 20.90
CA ALA A 204 -8.42 31.58 19.90
C ALA A 204 -6.96 32.02 20.13
N GLY A 205 -6.45 31.95 21.38
CA GLY A 205 -5.06 32.27 21.71
C GLY A 205 -4.04 31.24 21.19
N ARG A 206 -4.41 29.96 21.08
CA ARG A 206 -3.51 28.87 20.65
C ARG A 206 -3.36 28.76 19.13
N VAL A 207 -4.25 29.42 18.39
CA VAL A 207 -4.15 29.54 16.94
C VAL A 207 -2.90 30.31 16.53
N ALA A 208 -2.45 31.27 17.35
CA ALA A 208 -1.24 32.05 17.08
C ALA A 208 0.04 31.20 17.12
N ASP A 209 0.11 30.21 18.00
CA ASP A 209 1.29 29.33 18.19
C ASP A 209 1.51 28.35 17.03
N VAL A 210 0.46 28.00 16.28
CA VAL A 210 0.58 27.23 15.03
C VAL A 210 0.99 28.11 13.87
N MET A 211 0.53 29.36 13.85
CA MET A 211 0.88 30.32 12.80
C MET A 211 2.35 30.76 12.86
N SER A 212 3.03 30.57 13.99
CA SER A 212 4.46 30.83 14.16
C SER A 212 5.37 29.68 13.69
N LEU A 213 4.82 28.55 13.24
CA LEU A 213 5.63 27.48 12.64
C LEU A 213 6.20 27.95 11.29
N GLU A 214 7.49 27.72 11.06
CA GLU A 214 8.12 27.94 9.77
C GLU A 214 8.13 26.63 8.96
N GLU A 215 7.24 26.51 7.97
CA GLU A 215 7.17 25.33 7.09
C GLU A 215 8.48 25.11 6.33
N GLY A 216 9.20 26.17 6.02
CA GLY A 216 10.44 26.12 5.26
C GLY A 216 11.57 25.37 5.95
N GLU A 217 11.56 25.29 7.29
CA GLU A 217 12.55 24.57 8.10
C GLU A 217 12.29 23.05 8.12
N ALA A 218 11.09 22.61 7.73
CA ALA A 218 10.74 21.19 7.71
C ALA A 218 11.40 20.44 6.53
N ILE A 219 11.67 21.13 5.42
CA ILE A 219 12.39 20.54 4.30
C ILE A 219 13.88 20.49 4.64
N ARG A 220 14.37 19.29 4.93
CA ARG A 220 15.79 19.05 5.28
C ARG A 220 16.70 19.15 4.07
N ASP A 221 16.25 18.62 2.93
CA ASP A 221 17.00 18.63 1.68
C ASP A 221 16.09 18.92 0.48
N ARG A 222 16.15 20.15 -0.02
CA ARG A 222 15.40 20.59 -1.21
C ARG A 222 15.89 19.94 -2.49
N GLY A 223 17.19 19.63 -2.59
CA GLY A 223 17.77 18.98 -3.76
C GLY A 223 17.28 17.54 -3.87
N LEU A 224 17.31 16.80 -2.76
CA LEU A 224 16.75 15.46 -2.68
C LEU A 224 15.23 15.46 -2.92
N LEU A 225 14.50 16.44 -2.38
CA LEU A 225 13.06 16.58 -2.63
C LEU A 225 12.73 16.70 -4.11
N VAL A 226 13.44 17.55 -4.85
CA VAL A 226 13.22 17.71 -6.30
C VAL A 226 13.58 16.42 -7.04
N LYS A 227 14.68 15.76 -6.69
CA LYS A 227 15.06 14.46 -7.27
C LYS A 227 13.98 13.40 -7.04
N CYS A 228 13.47 13.28 -5.80
CA CYS A 228 12.39 12.34 -5.47
C CYS A 228 11.10 12.68 -6.23
N GLY A 229 10.71 13.95 -6.27
CA GLY A 229 9.51 14.39 -6.98
C GLY A 229 9.58 14.11 -8.48
N VAL A 230 10.74 14.34 -9.11
CA VAL A 230 10.97 14.00 -10.53
C VAL A 230 10.89 12.50 -10.75
N VAL A 231 11.57 11.70 -9.94
CA VAL A 231 11.54 10.23 -10.08
C VAL A 231 10.13 9.69 -9.85
N LEU A 232 9.42 10.16 -8.82
CA LEU A 232 8.04 9.75 -8.55
C LEU A 232 7.11 10.10 -9.71
N ALA A 233 7.25 11.30 -10.29
CA ALA A 233 6.49 11.69 -11.48
C ALA A 233 6.79 10.79 -12.69
N LEU A 234 8.06 10.41 -12.89
CA LEU A 234 8.45 9.47 -13.95
C LEU A 234 7.91 8.07 -13.70
N VAL A 235 7.93 7.59 -12.46
CA VAL A 235 7.36 6.28 -12.07
C VAL A 235 5.86 6.27 -12.31
N LEU A 236 5.13 7.30 -11.88
CA LEU A 236 3.69 7.44 -12.13
C LEU A 236 3.37 7.52 -13.62
N ALA A 237 4.15 8.29 -14.38
CA ALA A 237 4.01 8.33 -15.84
C ALA A 237 4.29 6.95 -16.47
N GLY A 238 5.28 6.23 -15.96
CA GLY A 238 5.61 4.86 -16.36
C GLY A 238 4.48 3.87 -16.05
N PHE A 239 3.82 3.99 -14.89
CA PHE A 239 2.65 3.18 -14.56
C PHE A 239 1.47 3.47 -15.49
N ILE A 240 1.24 4.73 -15.84
CA ILE A 240 0.18 5.09 -16.79
C ILE A 240 0.50 4.57 -18.20
N ALA A 241 1.78 4.66 -18.61
CA ALA A 241 2.27 4.25 -19.92
C ALA A 241 2.64 2.77 -20.03
N HIS A 242 2.47 1.98 -18.97
CA HIS A 242 3.00 0.61 -18.87
C HIS A 242 2.51 -0.31 -20.01
N SER A 243 1.25 -0.14 -20.44
CA SER A 243 0.66 -0.88 -21.56
C SER A 243 1.25 -0.51 -22.92
N ALA A 244 1.66 0.75 -23.12
CA ALA A 244 2.35 1.20 -24.33
C ALA A 244 3.83 0.78 -24.33
N LEU A 245 4.46 0.80 -23.15
CA LEU A 245 5.87 0.45 -22.95
C LEU A 245 6.11 -1.06 -22.91
N HIS A 246 5.06 -1.89 -22.80
CA HIS A 246 5.16 -3.34 -22.62
C HIS A 246 6.06 -3.71 -21.42
N MET A 247 5.98 -2.90 -20.36
CA MET A 247 6.74 -3.08 -19.12
C MET A 247 5.78 -3.34 -17.98
N GLU A 248 6.12 -4.29 -17.12
CA GLU A 248 5.37 -4.53 -15.88
C GLU A 248 5.58 -3.36 -14.89
N PRO A 249 4.56 -3.00 -14.11
CA PRO A 249 4.69 -1.95 -13.09
C PRO A 249 5.85 -2.22 -12.12
N SER A 250 6.11 -3.49 -11.78
CA SER A 250 7.24 -3.93 -10.95
C SER A 250 8.59 -3.39 -11.46
N VAL A 251 8.83 -3.50 -12.76
CA VAL A 251 10.05 -3.04 -13.42
C VAL A 251 10.15 -1.52 -13.38
N VAL A 252 9.05 -0.80 -13.63
CA VAL A 252 9.02 0.66 -13.55
C VAL A 252 9.39 1.14 -12.14
N ALA A 253 8.82 0.50 -11.10
CA ALA A 253 9.11 0.82 -9.71
C ALA A 253 10.57 0.53 -9.34
N LEU A 254 11.11 -0.63 -9.74
CA LEU A 254 12.50 -1.00 -9.49
C LEU A 254 13.50 -0.06 -10.19
N LEU A 255 13.21 0.35 -11.43
CA LEU A 255 14.04 1.32 -12.15
C LEU A 255 13.99 2.68 -11.46
N GLY A 256 12.81 3.14 -11.04
CA GLY A 256 12.65 4.36 -10.25
C GLY A 256 13.45 4.31 -8.96
N ALA A 257 13.32 3.22 -8.19
CA ALA A 257 14.07 2.98 -6.96
C ALA A 257 15.59 2.99 -7.20
N GLY A 258 16.06 2.26 -8.22
CA GLY A 258 17.48 2.19 -8.58
C GLY A 258 18.06 3.54 -8.98
N ILE A 259 17.34 4.30 -9.83
CA ILE A 259 17.73 5.67 -10.20
C ILE A 259 17.79 6.54 -8.94
N LEU A 260 16.79 6.45 -8.07
CA LEU A 260 16.72 7.28 -6.87
C LEU A 260 17.86 6.98 -5.89
N ILE A 261 18.21 5.71 -5.69
CA ILE A 261 19.37 5.32 -4.88
C ILE A 261 20.66 5.96 -5.43
N VAL A 262 20.88 5.89 -6.75
CA VAL A 262 22.10 6.44 -7.37
C VAL A 262 22.17 7.96 -7.24
N ILE A 263 21.06 8.68 -7.48
CA ILE A 263 21.06 10.15 -7.47
C ILE A 263 20.91 10.76 -6.07
N SER A 264 20.39 10.01 -5.10
CA SER A 264 20.18 10.49 -3.73
C SER A 264 21.47 10.59 -2.94
N GLY A 265 22.43 9.69 -3.19
CA GLY A 265 23.70 9.64 -2.45
C GLY A 265 23.52 9.22 -0.98
N LEU A 266 22.37 8.63 -0.63
CA LEU A 266 22.07 8.15 0.71
C LEU A 266 22.79 6.83 1.01
N GLU A 267 22.97 6.55 2.31
CA GLU A 267 23.57 5.29 2.75
C GLU A 267 22.57 4.14 2.63
N ARG A 268 23.09 2.90 2.53
CA ARG A 268 22.25 1.69 2.46
C ARG A 268 21.25 1.58 3.61
N SER A 269 21.64 1.99 4.80
CA SER A 269 20.80 1.98 6.00
C SER A 269 19.55 2.85 5.84
N ASP A 270 19.61 3.95 5.08
CA ASP A 270 18.51 4.92 5.01
C ASP A 270 17.30 4.35 4.24
N TYR A 271 17.56 3.67 3.12
CA TYR A 271 16.49 3.11 2.30
C TYR A 271 16.17 1.64 2.60
N LEU A 272 17.14 0.81 3.02
CA LEU A 272 16.87 -0.61 3.34
C LEU A 272 16.14 -0.79 4.67
N SER A 273 16.33 0.11 5.64
CA SER A 273 15.59 0.06 6.91
C SER A 273 14.13 0.50 6.77
N SER A 274 13.81 1.22 5.70
CA SER A 274 12.44 1.64 5.37
C SER A 274 11.66 0.54 4.66
N VAL A 275 12.32 -0.54 4.22
CA VAL A 275 11.63 -1.68 3.60
C VAL A 275 10.95 -2.52 4.68
N GLU A 276 9.65 -2.73 4.51
CA GLU A 276 8.87 -3.62 5.38
C GLU A 276 9.08 -5.09 4.98
N TRP A 277 10.21 -5.66 5.42
CA TRP A 277 10.55 -7.05 5.14
C TRP A 277 9.47 -8.03 5.60
N ASP A 278 8.81 -7.74 6.72
CA ASP A 278 7.71 -8.55 7.24
C ASP A 278 6.54 -8.62 6.27
N THR A 279 6.23 -7.51 5.60
CA THR A 279 5.16 -7.42 4.59
C THR A 279 5.53 -8.23 3.33
N LEU A 280 6.77 -8.14 2.85
CA LEU A 280 7.24 -8.94 1.71
C LEU A 280 7.25 -10.44 2.00
N LEU A 281 7.73 -10.84 3.18
CA LEU A 281 7.74 -12.23 3.63
C LEU A 281 6.34 -12.78 3.83
N PHE A 282 5.43 -11.96 4.37
CA PHE A 282 4.02 -12.30 4.50
C PHE A 282 3.39 -12.62 3.14
N PHE A 283 3.61 -11.77 2.13
CA PHE A 283 3.08 -12.01 0.77
C PHE A 283 3.70 -13.23 0.12
N GLY A 284 5.01 -13.45 0.26
CA GLY A 284 5.67 -14.67 -0.23
C GLY A 284 5.04 -15.93 0.37
N GLY A 285 4.83 -15.96 1.69
CA GLY A 285 4.17 -17.08 2.37
C GLY A 285 2.71 -17.26 1.95
N LEU A 286 1.96 -16.15 1.84
CA LEU A 286 0.57 -16.17 1.39
C LEU A 286 0.42 -16.70 -0.03
N PHE A 287 1.28 -16.28 -0.97
CA PHE A 287 1.24 -16.79 -2.35
C PHE A 287 1.53 -18.29 -2.43
N ILE A 288 2.48 -18.80 -1.64
CA ILE A 288 2.74 -20.24 -1.57
C ILE A 288 1.49 -21.00 -1.09
N MET A 289 0.83 -20.52 -0.03
CA MET A 289 -0.38 -21.16 0.50
C MET A 289 -1.55 -21.10 -0.50
N VAL A 290 -1.79 -19.94 -1.11
CA VAL A 290 -2.82 -19.76 -2.14
C VAL A 290 -2.52 -20.63 -3.36
N GLY A 291 -1.26 -20.68 -3.79
CA GLY A 291 -0.78 -21.53 -4.88
C GLY A 291 -1.05 -23.01 -4.65
N ALA A 292 -0.75 -23.51 -3.44
CA ALA A 292 -1.06 -24.88 -3.03
C ALA A 292 -2.57 -25.15 -3.06
N LEU A 293 -3.39 -24.19 -2.66
CA LEU A 293 -4.86 -24.29 -2.71
C LEU A 293 -5.37 -24.34 -4.16
N VAL A 294 -4.86 -23.47 -5.04
CA VAL A 294 -5.24 -23.44 -6.46
C VAL A 294 -4.85 -24.75 -7.16
N LYS A 295 -3.61 -25.24 -6.95
CA LYS A 295 -3.12 -26.49 -7.56
C LYS A 295 -3.93 -27.71 -7.13
N THR A 296 -4.32 -27.77 -5.85
CA THR A 296 -5.12 -28.87 -5.34
C THR A 296 -6.61 -28.77 -5.69
N GLY A 297 -7.13 -27.56 -5.87
CA GLY A 297 -8.50 -27.29 -6.31
C GLY A 297 -8.73 -27.56 -7.80
N SER A 298 -7.79 -27.20 -8.67
CA SER A 298 -7.85 -27.48 -10.12
C SER A 298 -7.78 -28.96 -10.45
N SER A 299 -7.14 -29.77 -9.60
CA SER A 299 -7.09 -31.23 -9.75
C SER A 299 -8.46 -31.90 -9.52
N THR A 300 -9.35 -31.28 -8.74
CA THR A 300 -10.70 -31.78 -8.48
C THR A 300 -11.70 -31.49 -9.61
N SER A 301 -11.49 -30.43 -10.40
CA SER A 301 -12.38 -30.07 -11.51
C SER A 301 -12.09 -30.81 -12.82
N SER A 302 -10.91 -31.46 -12.95
CA SER A 302 -10.56 -32.24 -14.15
C SER A 302 -11.22 -33.64 -14.21
N HIS A 303 -11.78 -34.12 -13.10
CA HIS A 303 -12.46 -35.43 -13.05
C HIS A 303 -13.94 -35.39 -13.52
N ALA A 304 -14.43 -34.23 -13.98
CA ALA A 304 -15.82 -34.04 -14.42
C ALA A 304 -16.01 -33.89 -15.95
N ARG A 305 -14.96 -34.05 -16.77
CA ARG A 305 -15.14 -34.13 -18.24
C ARG A 305 -15.28 -35.60 -18.67
N PRO A 306 -16.43 -36.03 -19.22
CA PRO A 306 -16.51 -37.33 -19.87
C PRO A 306 -15.54 -37.36 -21.06
N PRO A 307 -14.94 -38.53 -21.38
CA PRO A 307 -14.04 -38.64 -22.53
C PRO A 307 -14.79 -38.28 -23.81
N THR A 308 -14.27 -37.31 -24.56
CA THR A 308 -14.70 -37.02 -25.93
C THR A 308 -14.54 -38.28 -26.79
N PRO A 309 -15.59 -38.73 -27.51
CA PRO A 309 -15.45 -39.86 -28.42
C PRO A 309 -14.47 -39.48 -29.53
N GLN A 310 -13.42 -40.29 -29.71
CA GLN A 310 -12.51 -40.18 -30.83
C GLN A 310 -13.31 -40.37 -32.12
N ALA A 311 -13.41 -39.31 -32.93
CA ALA A 311 -13.98 -39.39 -34.26
C ALA A 311 -13.08 -40.27 -35.13
N ALA A 312 -13.66 -41.35 -35.64
CA ALA A 312 -13.05 -42.26 -36.59
C ALA A 312 -12.60 -41.50 -37.85
N THR A 313 -11.35 -41.69 -38.25
CA THR A 313 -10.83 -41.34 -39.58
C THR A 313 -11.51 -42.22 -40.65
N PRO A 314 -12.06 -41.66 -41.74
CA PRO A 314 -12.46 -42.46 -42.88
C PRO A 314 -11.24 -42.91 -43.69
N CYS A 315 -11.27 -44.16 -44.14
CA CYS A 315 -10.39 -44.71 -45.19
C CYS A 315 -10.67 -44.07 -46.56
#